data_AF-A0A419DIQ0-F1
#
_entry.id   AF-A0A419DIQ0-F1
#
_cell.length_a   1.000
_cell.length_b   1.000
_cell.length_c   1.000
_cell.angle_alpha   90.00
_cell.angle_beta   90.00
_cell.angle_gamma   90.00
#
_symmetry.space_group_name_H-M   'P 1'
#
loop_
_entity.id
_entity.type
_entity.pdbx_description
1 polymer ?
#
loop_
_entity_poly.entity_id
_entity_poly.type
_entity_poly.pdbx_seq_one_letter_code
_entity_poly.pdbx_strand_id
1 'polypeptide(L)'
;MIDEAKVIIVMEEHMKASLPPDKVIVLGIPDIWNSNIDAYKACALEMKQGFQKYWPKIVNESPQLQKASPPPKSKIEEQLEHFNKLIKNSGLDPWPSAPKVCEEVLKIAKSVNYGRGAHSKTVTRLMLNMYDDMVAIDLIKRVNNKRILAEIIGLSHDIGVGKEKPNEEHNEAGWRMLKEQLWECNILGDNEKDPLALIMYGVFYHRDEIIDGKLKPLGDIPLWDSRAAAELVSLVRIADGLDHGYSTGSPDKIVKVEMVRTPKGVECRVFPRSGENVDSFIAKSYSKREVFEATFGKLTYWLPGGGGGWVPWNPND
;
A
#
# COMPACT_ATOMS: atom_id res chain seq x y z
N MET A 1 -33.14 14.56 27.90
CA MET A 1 -32.16 13.49 28.16
C MET A 1 -32.10 12.60 26.94
N ILE A 2 -30.92 12.39 26.36
CA ILE A 2 -30.76 11.35 25.34
C ILE A 2 -30.68 10.03 26.08
N ASP A 3 -31.54 9.09 25.67
CA ASP A 3 -31.54 7.70 26.12
C ASP A 3 -30.15 7.06 25.87
N GLU A 4 -29.53 6.52 26.92
CA GLU A 4 -28.20 5.87 26.88
C GLU A 4 -28.15 4.70 25.88
N ALA A 5 -29.31 4.17 25.45
CA ALA A 5 -29.42 3.16 24.39
C ALA A 5 -29.00 3.64 22.98
N LYS A 6 -28.67 4.93 22.80
CA LYS A 6 -28.20 5.51 21.52
C LYS A 6 -26.69 5.63 21.38
N VAL A 7 -25.93 5.02 22.29
CA VAL A 7 -24.46 4.95 22.20
C VAL A 7 -24.07 3.86 21.19
N ILE A 8 -23.27 4.22 20.19
CA ILE A 8 -22.82 3.32 19.12
C ILE A 8 -21.29 3.22 19.16
N ILE A 9 -20.80 1.97 19.16
CA ILE A 9 -19.41 1.52 19.02
C ILE A 9 -19.33 0.74 17.69
N VAL A 10 -18.24 0.83 16.91
CA VAL A 10 -18.03 -0.03 15.74
C VAL A 10 -16.60 -0.61 15.68
N MET A 11 -16.56 -1.92 15.42
CA MET A 11 -15.43 -2.83 15.18
C MET A 11 -15.43 -3.30 13.69
N GLU A 12 -14.51 -4.19 13.28
CA GLU A 12 -14.24 -4.65 11.90
C GLU A 12 -15.44 -5.10 11.01
N GLU A 13 -15.18 -5.20 9.69
CA GLU A 13 -16.15 -5.40 8.59
C GLU A 13 -17.15 -6.55 8.71
N HIS A 14 -16.80 -7.65 9.38
CA HIS A 14 -17.70 -8.81 9.52
C HIS A 14 -18.93 -8.51 10.40
N MET A 15 -18.96 -7.37 11.09
CA MET A 15 -20.08 -6.91 11.92
C MET A 15 -21.07 -5.97 11.20
N LYS A 16 -20.84 -5.63 9.91
CA LYS A 16 -21.62 -4.61 9.16
C LYS A 16 -23.00 -5.05 8.67
N ALA A 17 -23.35 -6.34 8.71
CA ALA A 17 -24.51 -6.84 7.96
C ALA A 17 -25.90 -6.47 8.50
N SER A 18 -26.02 -5.76 9.64
CA SER A 18 -27.32 -5.65 10.35
C SER A 18 -27.67 -4.27 10.92
N LEU A 19 -27.16 -3.17 10.37
CA LEU A 19 -27.41 -1.84 10.96
C LEU A 19 -28.54 -1.03 10.29
N PRO A 20 -29.45 -0.40 11.06
CA PRO A 20 -30.54 0.43 10.52
C PRO A 20 -30.07 1.80 9.99
N PRO A 21 -30.87 2.45 9.13
CA PRO A 21 -30.47 3.59 8.28
C PRO A 21 -30.27 4.96 8.99
N ASP A 22 -30.45 5.06 10.30
CA ASP A 22 -30.57 6.32 11.04
C ASP A 22 -29.37 6.66 11.98
N LYS A 23 -28.14 6.27 11.61
CA LYS A 23 -26.92 6.46 12.44
C LYS A 23 -25.82 7.30 11.78
N VAL A 24 -25.13 8.16 12.57
CA VAL A 24 -24.01 9.07 12.16
C VAL A 24 -22.65 8.54 12.66
N ILE A 25 -21.57 8.79 11.91
CA ILE A 25 -20.21 8.21 12.08
C ILE A 25 -19.22 9.23 12.67
N VAL A 26 -18.38 8.82 13.63
CA VAL A 26 -17.15 9.55 14.03
C VAL A 26 -15.96 8.57 14.02
N LEU A 27 -14.83 9.00 13.45
CA LEU A 27 -13.64 8.19 13.21
C LEU A 27 -12.72 8.10 14.44
N GLY A 28 -12.27 6.89 14.79
CA GLY A 28 -11.15 6.65 15.70
C GLY A 28 -10.01 5.93 14.97
N ILE A 29 -8.75 6.29 15.29
CA ILE A 29 -7.54 5.64 14.76
C ILE A 29 -7.15 4.50 15.73
N PRO A 30 -6.86 3.27 15.25
CA PRO A 30 -6.51 2.16 16.13
C PRO A 30 -5.10 2.32 16.75
N ASP A 31 -4.99 2.05 18.05
CA ASP A 31 -3.71 1.75 18.72
C ASP A 31 -3.63 0.25 19.00
N ILE A 32 -2.70 -0.41 18.32
CA ILE A 32 -2.46 -1.85 18.34
C ILE A 32 -1.79 -2.35 19.64
N TRP A 33 -1.42 -1.45 20.56
CA TRP A 33 -0.59 -1.76 21.74
C TRP A 33 -1.24 -1.47 23.10
N ASN A 34 -2.54 -1.17 23.15
CA ASN A 34 -3.28 -0.97 24.40
C ASN A 34 -2.75 0.23 25.24
N SER A 35 -2.12 1.23 24.62
CA SER A 35 -1.19 2.13 25.32
C SER A 35 -1.85 3.26 26.11
N ASN A 36 -3.11 3.63 25.87
CA ASN A 36 -3.72 4.76 26.58
C ASN A 36 -5.26 4.83 26.50
N ILE A 37 -5.94 3.83 27.05
CA ILE A 37 -7.42 3.76 27.04
C ILE A 37 -8.09 5.00 27.66
N ASP A 38 -7.46 5.63 28.65
CA ASP A 38 -8.03 6.78 29.35
C ASP A 38 -7.92 8.08 28.54
N ALA A 39 -6.85 8.27 27.76
CA ALA A 39 -6.78 9.38 26.81
C ALA A 39 -7.82 9.27 25.70
N TYR A 40 -8.10 8.06 25.20
CA TYR A 40 -9.17 7.84 24.23
C TYR A 40 -10.54 8.14 24.82
N LYS A 41 -10.80 7.72 26.06
CA LYS A 41 -12.05 8.07 26.78
C LYS A 41 -12.19 9.58 26.94
N ALA A 42 -11.10 10.29 27.28
CA ALA A 42 -11.11 11.74 27.41
C ALA A 42 -11.43 12.44 26.07
N CYS A 43 -10.78 12.03 24.98
CA CYS A 43 -11.03 12.55 23.64
C CYS A 43 -12.47 12.28 23.17
N ALA A 44 -12.97 11.06 23.35
CA ALA A 44 -14.35 10.71 23.03
C ALA A 44 -15.37 11.52 23.84
N LEU A 45 -15.06 11.82 25.10
CA LEU A 45 -15.89 12.64 25.97
C LEU A 45 -15.92 14.10 25.51
N GLU A 46 -14.77 14.68 25.13
CA GLU A 46 -14.71 16.04 24.56
C GLU A 46 -15.49 16.13 23.24
N MET A 47 -15.35 15.16 22.35
CA MET A 47 -16.12 15.11 21.10
C MET A 47 -17.62 15.03 21.37
N LYS A 48 -18.04 14.16 22.32
CA LYS A 48 -19.44 14.05 22.75
C LYS A 48 -19.98 15.37 23.29
N GLN A 49 -19.22 16.06 24.14
CA GLN A 49 -19.60 17.35 24.71
C GLN A 49 -19.68 18.44 23.63
N GLY A 50 -18.72 18.47 22.70
CA GLY A 50 -18.73 19.34 21.52
C GLY A 50 -19.98 19.12 20.66
N PHE A 51 -20.27 17.86 20.31
CA PHE A 51 -21.49 17.52 19.58
C PHE A 51 -22.73 17.96 20.34
N GLN A 52 -22.89 17.63 21.61
CA GLN A 52 -24.07 18.05 22.39
C GLN A 52 -24.24 19.58 22.45
N LYS A 53 -23.13 20.31 22.52
CA LYS A 53 -23.13 21.79 22.56
C LYS A 53 -23.52 22.42 21.22
N TYR A 54 -23.08 21.84 20.09
CA TYR A 54 -23.26 22.44 18.76
C TYR A 54 -24.37 21.79 17.92
N TRP A 55 -24.83 20.58 18.28
CA TRP A 55 -25.86 19.83 17.57
C TRP A 55 -27.17 20.59 17.39
N PRO A 56 -27.70 21.32 18.41
CA PRO A 56 -28.91 22.12 18.21
C PRO A 56 -28.74 23.24 17.17
N LYS A 57 -27.54 23.81 17.02
CA LYS A 57 -27.25 24.79 15.96
C LYS A 57 -27.22 24.13 14.58
N ILE A 58 -26.54 22.98 14.47
CA ILE A 58 -26.43 22.21 13.22
C ILE A 58 -27.81 21.74 12.75
N VAL A 59 -28.65 21.23 13.67
CA VAL A 59 -30.00 20.75 13.34
C VAL A 59 -30.94 21.91 12.96
N ASN A 60 -30.80 23.08 13.58
CA ASN A 60 -31.63 24.25 13.27
C ASN A 60 -31.26 24.92 11.93
N GLU A 61 -30.04 24.71 11.40
CA GLU A 61 -29.64 25.15 10.06
C GLU A 61 -30.04 24.15 8.95
N SER A 62 -30.37 22.91 9.32
CA SER A 62 -30.70 21.80 8.40
C SER A 62 -32.10 21.77 7.74
N PRO A 63 -33.15 22.50 8.18
CA PRO A 63 -34.45 22.48 7.50
C PRO A 63 -34.42 23.00 6.05
N GLN A 64 -33.38 23.75 5.68
CA GLN A 64 -33.18 24.21 4.30
C GLN A 64 -32.59 23.13 3.38
N LEU A 65 -31.92 22.10 3.92
CA LEU A 65 -31.28 21.04 3.14
C LEU A 65 -32.23 19.88 2.80
N GLN A 66 -33.28 19.65 3.60
CA GLN A 66 -34.23 18.55 3.40
C GLN A 66 -35.32 18.83 2.34
N LYS A 67 -35.42 20.06 1.82
CA LYS A 67 -36.35 20.43 0.73
C LYS A 67 -35.70 20.51 -0.65
N ALA A 68 -34.41 20.23 -0.77
CA ALA A 68 -33.75 20.23 -2.06
C ALA A 68 -34.10 18.93 -2.81
N SER A 69 -34.90 19.05 -3.87
CA SER A 69 -34.98 18.01 -4.90
C SER A 69 -33.55 17.65 -5.34
N PRO A 70 -33.24 16.37 -5.63
CA PRO A 70 -31.93 16.01 -6.13
C PRO A 70 -31.59 16.91 -7.32
N PRO A 71 -30.38 17.48 -7.37
CA PRO A 71 -30.00 18.35 -8.47
C PRO A 71 -30.25 17.62 -9.79
N PRO A 72 -30.81 18.30 -10.81
CA PRO A 72 -31.02 17.69 -12.12
C PRO A 72 -29.70 17.04 -12.57
N LYS A 73 -29.77 15.90 -13.26
CA LYS A 73 -28.58 15.14 -13.72
C LYS A 73 -27.48 16.03 -14.31
N SER A 74 -27.88 17.06 -15.05
CA SER A 74 -26.97 18.07 -15.61
C SER A 74 -26.12 18.81 -14.57
N LYS A 75 -26.67 19.11 -13.39
CA LYS A 75 -25.92 19.71 -12.27
C LYS A 75 -24.99 18.73 -11.57
N ILE A 76 -25.33 17.43 -11.54
CA ILE A 76 -24.41 16.39 -11.02
C ILE A 76 -23.25 16.20 -12.00
N GLU A 77 -23.53 16.21 -13.30
CA GLU A 77 -22.52 16.14 -14.36
C GLU A 77 -21.59 17.37 -14.33
N GLU A 78 -22.13 18.58 -14.19
CA GLU A 78 -21.34 19.82 -14.02
C GLU A 78 -20.50 19.80 -12.73
N GLN A 79 -21.03 19.26 -11.62
CA GLN A 79 -20.30 19.11 -10.37
C GLN A 79 -19.18 18.08 -10.47
N LEU A 80 -19.43 16.95 -11.15
CA LEU A 80 -18.42 15.94 -11.44
C LEU A 80 -17.34 16.49 -12.36
N GLU A 81 -17.70 17.27 -13.38
CA GLU A 81 -16.75 17.91 -14.29
C GLU A 81 -15.91 18.97 -13.56
N HIS A 82 -16.52 19.78 -12.70
CA HIS A 82 -15.81 20.74 -11.84
C HIS A 82 -14.86 20.05 -10.85
N PHE A 83 -15.30 18.96 -10.23
CA PHE A 83 -14.49 18.16 -9.30
C PHE A 83 -13.33 17.47 -10.03
N ASN A 84 -13.56 16.90 -11.20
CA ASN A 84 -12.53 16.33 -12.06
C ASN A 84 -11.52 17.40 -12.52
N LYS A 85 -11.98 18.63 -12.80
CA LYS A 85 -11.12 19.76 -13.14
C LYS A 85 -10.29 20.24 -11.95
N LEU A 86 -10.85 20.26 -10.73
CA LEU A 86 -10.11 20.54 -9.49
C LEU A 86 -9.06 19.47 -9.20
N ILE A 87 -9.42 18.21 -9.37
CA ILE A 87 -8.52 17.06 -9.24
C ILE A 87 -7.36 17.15 -10.25
N LYS A 88 -7.67 17.37 -11.53
CA LYS A 88 -6.67 17.58 -12.60
C LYS A 88 -5.74 18.77 -12.31
N ASN A 89 -6.28 19.87 -11.78
CA ASN A 89 -5.51 21.06 -11.40
C ASN A 89 -4.68 20.88 -10.11
N SER A 90 -5.07 19.94 -9.25
CA SER A 90 -4.33 19.58 -8.03
C SER A 90 -3.15 18.63 -8.29
N GLY A 91 -3.00 18.14 -9.53
CA GLY A 91 -1.94 17.20 -9.92
C GLY A 91 -2.11 15.78 -9.35
N LEU A 92 -3.26 15.51 -8.72
CA LEU A 92 -3.71 14.20 -8.28
C LEU A 92 -4.53 13.60 -9.43
N ASP A 93 -3.97 12.72 -10.26
CA ASP A 93 -4.80 11.90 -11.16
C ASP A 93 -5.26 10.67 -10.36
N PRO A 94 -6.54 10.55 -9.96
CA PRO A 94 -7.04 9.30 -9.41
C PRO A 94 -7.05 8.26 -10.51
N TRP A 95 -6.65 7.04 -10.16
CA TRP A 95 -7.01 5.85 -10.92
C TRP A 95 -8.30 5.29 -10.33
N PRO A 96 -9.50 5.81 -10.69
CA PRO A 96 -10.76 5.41 -10.06
C PRO A 96 -11.04 3.90 -10.14
N SER A 97 -10.38 3.19 -11.05
CA SER A 97 -10.45 1.76 -11.29
C SER A 97 -9.59 0.88 -10.37
N ALA A 98 -8.61 1.45 -9.66
CA ALA A 98 -7.67 0.69 -8.84
C ALA A 98 -8.35 -0.20 -7.77
N PRO A 99 -9.40 0.23 -7.04
CA PRO A 99 -10.06 -0.62 -6.04
C PRO A 99 -10.60 -1.94 -6.62
N LYS A 100 -11.24 -1.90 -7.80
CA LYS A 100 -11.78 -3.10 -8.46
C LYS A 100 -10.67 -4.08 -8.85
N VAL A 101 -9.59 -3.56 -9.44
CA VAL A 101 -8.43 -4.39 -9.81
C VAL A 101 -7.84 -5.06 -8.57
N CYS A 102 -7.68 -4.27 -7.49
CA CYS A 102 -7.16 -4.76 -6.21
C CYS A 102 -8.04 -5.88 -5.66
N GLU A 103 -9.37 -5.73 -5.67
CA GLU A 103 -10.31 -6.76 -5.22
C GLU A 103 -10.15 -8.08 -6.00
N GLU A 104 -10.05 -8.02 -7.33
CA GLU A 104 -9.90 -9.21 -8.17
C GLU A 104 -8.54 -9.90 -7.96
N VAL A 105 -7.44 -9.15 -7.88
CA VAL A 105 -6.10 -9.70 -7.58
C VAL A 105 -6.10 -10.36 -6.20
N LEU A 106 -6.74 -9.73 -5.21
CA LEU A 106 -6.85 -10.29 -3.86
C LEU A 106 -7.66 -11.58 -3.83
N LYS A 107 -8.71 -11.74 -4.66
CA LYS A 107 -9.45 -13.01 -4.78
C LYS A 107 -8.55 -14.13 -5.28
N ILE A 108 -7.75 -13.86 -6.33
CA ILE A 108 -6.77 -14.83 -6.85
C ILE A 108 -5.78 -15.19 -5.75
N ALA A 109 -5.18 -14.19 -5.12
CA ALA A 109 -4.20 -14.42 -4.08
C ALA A 109 -4.79 -15.28 -2.96
N LYS A 110 -6.02 -14.98 -2.52
CA LYS A 110 -6.74 -15.73 -1.46
C LYS A 110 -6.98 -17.19 -1.82
N SER A 111 -7.17 -17.48 -3.10
CA SER A 111 -7.39 -18.85 -3.58
C SER A 111 -6.13 -19.73 -3.52
N VAL A 112 -4.93 -19.15 -3.54
CA VAL A 112 -3.68 -19.91 -3.72
C VAL A 112 -2.83 -20.04 -2.47
N ASN A 113 -2.60 -18.94 -1.73
CA ASN A 113 -2.00 -18.98 -0.38
C ASN A 113 -1.88 -17.59 0.30
N TYR A 114 -2.75 -16.65 -0.03
CA TYR A 114 -2.73 -15.27 0.49
C TYR A 114 -2.42 -15.16 1.98
N GLY A 115 -1.32 -14.48 2.31
CA GLY A 115 -1.00 -14.14 3.69
C GLY A 115 -0.90 -15.34 4.64
N ARG A 116 -0.79 -16.58 4.14
CA ARG A 116 -0.47 -17.75 4.98
C ARG A 116 1.00 -17.76 5.37
N GLY A 117 1.86 -17.07 4.63
CA GLY A 117 3.19 -16.70 5.07
C GLY A 117 3.16 -15.37 5.82
N ALA A 118 3.74 -15.31 7.00
CA ALA A 118 4.11 -14.04 7.62
C ALA A 118 4.98 -13.17 6.67
N HIS A 119 5.69 -13.81 5.73
CA HIS A 119 6.48 -13.18 4.67
C HIS A 119 5.75 -12.09 3.88
N SER A 120 4.64 -12.42 3.20
CA SER A 120 3.95 -11.42 2.35
C SER A 120 3.47 -10.21 3.16
N LYS A 121 3.09 -10.41 4.42
CA LYS A 121 2.70 -9.30 5.31
C LYS A 121 3.91 -8.44 5.70
N THR A 122 5.04 -9.05 6.01
CA THR A 122 6.29 -8.34 6.32
C THR A 122 6.81 -7.58 5.10
N VAL A 123 6.87 -8.21 3.92
CA VAL A 123 7.22 -7.53 2.65
C VAL A 123 6.29 -6.35 2.38
N THR A 124 4.98 -6.54 2.49
CA THR A 124 3.99 -5.46 2.29
C THR A 124 4.25 -4.30 3.26
N ARG A 125 4.44 -4.58 4.54
CA ARG A 125 4.71 -3.56 5.56
C ARG A 125 5.99 -2.79 5.25
N LEU A 126 7.07 -3.49 4.91
CA LEU A 126 8.34 -2.85 4.54
C LEU A 126 8.18 -1.99 3.28
N MET A 127 7.54 -2.52 2.25
CA MET A 127 7.29 -1.81 1.00
C MET A 127 6.45 -0.54 1.21
N LEU A 128 5.42 -0.60 2.06
CA LEU A 128 4.58 0.56 2.38
C LEU A 128 5.33 1.62 3.20
N ASN A 129 6.14 1.21 4.17
CA ASN A 129 7.00 2.15 4.91
C ASN A 129 7.96 2.87 3.94
N MET A 130 8.63 2.12 3.06
CA MET A 130 9.50 2.73 2.05
C MET A 130 8.71 3.65 1.11
N TYR A 131 7.53 3.25 0.65
CA TYR A 131 6.70 4.09 -0.21
C TYR A 131 6.35 5.42 0.46
N ASP A 132 5.88 5.37 1.71
CA ASP A 132 5.47 6.54 2.47
C ASP A 132 6.66 7.48 2.72
N ASP A 133 7.85 6.93 3.03
CA ASP A 133 9.09 7.72 3.17
C ASP A 133 9.53 8.33 1.83
N MET A 134 9.47 7.57 0.73
CA MET A 134 9.84 8.05 -0.60
C MET A 134 8.92 9.17 -1.11
N VAL A 135 7.64 9.14 -0.71
CA VAL A 135 6.71 10.26 -0.90
C VAL A 135 7.11 11.46 -0.03
N ALA A 136 7.47 11.23 1.24
CA ALA A 136 7.85 12.30 2.16
C ALA A 136 9.13 13.05 1.74
N ILE A 137 10.06 12.39 1.04
CA ILE A 137 11.30 12.98 0.51
C ILE A 137 11.20 13.42 -0.97
N ASP A 138 9.98 13.52 -1.50
CA ASP A 138 9.65 13.97 -2.85
C ASP A 138 10.33 13.18 -3.99
N LEU A 139 10.57 11.88 -3.79
CA LEU A 139 11.09 10.98 -4.83
C LEU A 139 9.99 10.18 -5.53
N ILE A 140 8.83 10.02 -4.89
CA ILE A 140 7.61 9.48 -5.50
C ILE A 140 6.53 10.56 -5.41
N LYS A 141 5.91 10.89 -6.54
CA LYS A 141 4.76 11.80 -6.55
C LYS A 141 3.57 11.11 -5.87
N ARG A 142 2.96 11.77 -4.89
CA ARG A 142 1.74 11.28 -4.26
C ARG A 142 0.60 11.29 -5.29
N VAL A 143 0.23 10.10 -5.75
CA VAL A 143 -0.89 9.88 -6.67
C VAL A 143 -1.92 9.02 -5.95
N ASN A 144 -3.19 9.39 -6.06
CA ASN A 144 -4.29 8.63 -5.48
C ASN A 144 -4.22 7.18 -6.01
N ASN A 145 -4.26 6.21 -5.09
CA ASN A 145 -4.21 4.76 -5.33
C ASN A 145 -2.84 4.12 -5.60
N LYS A 146 -1.75 4.85 -5.89
CA LYS A 146 -0.43 4.22 -6.07
C LYS A 146 0.05 3.49 -4.80
N ARG A 147 -0.28 4.02 -3.62
CA ARG A 147 -0.06 3.34 -2.33
C ARG A 147 -0.86 2.03 -2.21
N ILE A 148 -2.10 2.01 -2.70
CA ILE A 148 -2.94 0.79 -2.72
C ILE A 148 -2.33 -0.24 -3.66
N LEU A 149 -1.82 0.17 -4.83
CA LEU A 149 -1.11 -0.73 -5.73
C LEU A 149 0.16 -1.30 -5.09
N ALA A 150 0.92 -0.48 -4.36
CA ALA A 150 2.06 -0.96 -3.58
C ALA A 150 1.64 -2.03 -2.55
N GLU A 151 0.54 -1.80 -1.84
CA GLU A 151 -0.02 -2.78 -0.91
C GLU A 151 -0.39 -4.09 -1.60
N ILE A 152 -1.11 -4.03 -2.72
CA ILE A 152 -1.51 -5.23 -3.46
C ILE A 152 -0.31 -5.98 -4.01
N ILE A 153 0.68 -5.28 -4.58
CA ILE A 153 1.92 -5.90 -5.06
C ILE A 153 2.63 -6.62 -3.91
N GLY A 154 2.80 -5.97 -2.76
CA GLY A 154 3.41 -6.59 -1.58
C GLY A 154 2.65 -7.85 -1.13
N LEU A 155 1.33 -7.83 -1.16
CA LEU A 155 0.50 -8.96 -0.75
C LEU A 155 0.46 -10.09 -1.78
N SER A 156 0.66 -9.77 -3.06
CA SER A 156 0.47 -10.71 -4.17
C SER A 156 1.76 -11.14 -4.86
N HIS A 157 2.95 -10.66 -4.47
CA HIS A 157 4.20 -10.95 -5.20
C HIS A 157 4.50 -12.46 -5.31
N ASP A 158 4.11 -13.25 -4.31
CA ASP A 158 4.36 -14.70 -4.23
C ASP A 158 3.12 -15.57 -4.56
N ILE A 159 2.13 -15.04 -5.28
CA ILE A 159 0.91 -15.82 -5.62
C ILE A 159 1.14 -17.05 -6.49
N GLY A 160 2.28 -17.13 -7.19
CA GLY A 160 2.62 -18.29 -8.00
C GLY A 160 3.27 -19.44 -7.22
N VAL A 161 3.57 -19.26 -5.93
CA VAL A 161 4.22 -20.31 -5.12
C VAL A 161 3.33 -21.55 -5.02
N GLY A 162 3.87 -22.70 -5.41
CA GLY A 162 3.14 -23.98 -5.47
C GLY A 162 2.15 -24.08 -6.65
N LYS A 163 2.24 -23.17 -7.62
CA LYS A 163 1.43 -23.12 -8.86
C LYS A 163 2.28 -23.14 -10.14
N GLU A 164 3.58 -23.41 -9.97
CA GLU A 164 4.57 -23.47 -11.02
C GLU A 164 4.32 -24.69 -11.92
N LYS A 165 4.45 -24.48 -13.23
CA LYS A 165 4.60 -25.56 -14.22
C LYS A 165 6.05 -26.06 -14.23
N PRO A 166 6.36 -27.23 -14.84
CA PRO A 166 7.74 -27.66 -15.01
C PRO A 166 8.58 -26.59 -15.72
N ASN A 167 9.71 -26.21 -15.13
CA ASN A 167 10.64 -25.16 -15.58
C ASN A 167 10.09 -23.72 -15.52
N GLU A 168 9.08 -23.47 -14.70
CA GLU A 168 8.54 -22.13 -14.44
C GLU A 168 8.94 -21.67 -13.03
N GLU A 169 9.39 -20.42 -12.88
CA GLU A 169 9.61 -19.82 -11.57
C GLU A 169 8.30 -19.28 -10.97
N HIS A 170 8.21 -19.10 -9.64
CA HIS A 170 6.95 -18.71 -9.00
C HIS A 170 6.50 -17.29 -9.35
N ASN A 171 7.42 -16.37 -9.67
CA ASN A 171 7.09 -15.04 -10.21
C ASN A 171 6.45 -15.14 -11.61
N GLU A 172 6.96 -16.04 -12.47
CA GLU A 172 6.38 -16.32 -13.79
C GLU A 172 5.00 -16.96 -13.65
N ALA A 173 4.86 -17.94 -12.76
CA ALA A 173 3.58 -18.58 -12.46
C ALA A 173 2.54 -17.56 -11.93
N GLY A 174 2.96 -16.65 -11.05
CA GLY A 174 2.10 -15.61 -10.51
C GLY A 174 1.65 -14.61 -11.57
N TRP A 175 2.58 -14.17 -12.43
CA TRP A 175 2.26 -13.35 -13.60
C TRP A 175 1.28 -14.05 -14.55
N ARG A 176 1.55 -15.31 -14.92
CA ARG A 176 0.69 -16.13 -15.77
C ARG A 176 -0.71 -16.23 -15.20
N MET A 177 -0.86 -16.46 -13.90
CA MET A 177 -2.16 -16.52 -13.26
C MET A 177 -2.95 -15.21 -13.40
N LEU A 178 -2.33 -14.06 -13.15
CA LEU A 178 -2.98 -12.76 -13.33
C LEU A 178 -3.34 -12.51 -14.79
N LYS A 179 -2.48 -12.95 -15.71
CA LYS A 179 -2.71 -12.84 -17.15
C LYS A 179 -3.91 -13.67 -17.58
N GLU A 180 -3.87 -14.97 -17.33
CA GLU A 180 -4.92 -15.92 -17.74
C GLU A 180 -6.26 -15.57 -17.10
N GLN A 181 -6.29 -15.18 -15.81
CA GLN A 181 -7.55 -15.01 -15.08
C GLN A 181 -8.14 -13.60 -15.15
N LEU A 182 -7.34 -12.54 -15.28
CA LEU A 182 -7.83 -11.16 -15.25
C LEU A 182 -7.62 -10.43 -16.58
N TRP A 183 -6.43 -10.55 -17.17
CA TRP A 183 -6.07 -9.84 -18.39
C TRP A 183 -6.79 -10.40 -19.61
N GLU A 184 -6.69 -11.71 -19.84
CA GLU A 184 -7.24 -12.37 -21.04
C GLU A 184 -8.73 -12.66 -20.93
N CYS A 185 -9.24 -12.96 -19.73
CA CYS A 185 -10.68 -13.17 -19.51
C CYS A 185 -11.51 -11.88 -19.61
N ASN A 186 -10.88 -10.71 -19.76
CA ASN A 186 -11.54 -9.40 -19.92
C ASN A 186 -12.60 -9.10 -18.83
N ILE A 187 -12.35 -9.59 -17.60
CA ILE A 187 -13.17 -9.32 -16.40
C ILE A 187 -13.08 -7.84 -16.00
N LEU A 188 -11.91 -7.26 -16.29
CA LEU A 188 -11.56 -5.88 -16.08
C LEU A 188 -11.76 -5.10 -17.40
N GLY A 189 -12.33 -3.90 -17.32
CA GLY A 189 -12.45 -3.02 -18.48
C GLY A 189 -11.12 -2.34 -18.80
N ASP A 190 -11.08 -1.55 -19.87
CA ASP A 190 -9.82 -0.94 -20.34
C ASP A 190 -9.20 0.02 -19.31
N ASN A 191 -10.02 0.71 -18.51
CA ASN A 191 -9.54 1.61 -17.44
C ASN A 191 -8.87 0.86 -16.28
N GLU A 192 -9.09 -0.44 -16.16
CA GLU A 192 -8.49 -1.29 -15.13
C GLU A 192 -7.17 -1.93 -15.60
N LYS A 193 -6.86 -1.89 -16.90
CA LYS A 193 -5.67 -2.56 -17.46
C LYS A 193 -4.36 -1.93 -16.98
N ASP A 194 -4.29 -0.61 -16.87
CA ASP A 194 -3.09 0.08 -16.37
C ASP A 194 -2.76 -0.31 -14.91
N PRO A 195 -3.71 -0.26 -13.95
CA PRO A 195 -3.51 -0.80 -12.61
C PRO A 195 -3.15 -2.28 -12.56
N LEU A 196 -3.81 -3.11 -13.37
CA LEU A 196 -3.48 -4.52 -13.42
C LEU A 196 -2.05 -4.73 -13.94
N ALA A 197 -1.64 -4.01 -14.99
CA ALA A 197 -0.30 -4.07 -15.53
C ALA A 197 0.73 -3.71 -14.45
N LEU A 198 0.58 -2.61 -13.72
CA LEU A 198 1.52 -2.26 -12.64
C LEU A 198 1.68 -3.38 -11.60
N ILE A 199 0.57 -4.03 -11.22
CA ILE A 199 0.61 -5.17 -10.30
C ILE A 199 1.37 -6.36 -10.92
N MET A 200 1.09 -6.68 -12.18
CA MET A 200 1.74 -7.77 -12.90
C MET A 200 3.25 -7.56 -13.05
N TYR A 201 3.71 -6.32 -13.28
CA TYR A 201 5.14 -5.98 -13.26
C TYR A 201 5.72 -6.17 -11.86
N GLY A 202 5.03 -5.72 -10.80
CA GLY A 202 5.43 -5.97 -9.42
C GLY A 202 5.59 -7.46 -9.11
N VAL A 203 4.63 -8.30 -9.54
CA VAL A 203 4.65 -9.76 -9.34
C VAL A 203 5.75 -10.43 -10.16
N PHE A 204 5.95 -10.06 -11.42
CA PHE A 204 6.96 -10.71 -12.26
C PHE A 204 8.39 -10.29 -11.89
N TYR A 205 8.62 -8.97 -11.77
CA TYR A 205 9.95 -8.39 -11.61
C TYR A 205 10.43 -8.29 -10.15
N HIS A 206 9.76 -8.88 -9.16
CA HIS A 206 10.27 -8.87 -7.78
C HIS A 206 11.54 -9.75 -7.58
N ARG A 207 11.79 -10.71 -8.50
CA ARG A 207 12.95 -11.62 -8.47
C ARG A 207 13.75 -11.72 -9.75
N ASP A 208 13.15 -11.39 -10.90
CA ASP A 208 13.81 -11.52 -12.19
C ASP A 208 15.07 -10.64 -12.31
N GLU A 209 15.99 -11.01 -13.20
CA GLU A 209 17.19 -10.23 -13.50
C GLU A 209 16.83 -9.02 -14.39
N ILE A 210 17.19 -7.82 -13.94
CA ILE A 210 16.82 -6.59 -14.64
C ILE A 210 18.07 -5.88 -15.13
N ILE A 211 18.49 -6.27 -16.34
CA ILE A 211 19.65 -5.70 -17.03
C ILE A 211 19.50 -4.18 -17.15
N ASP A 212 20.53 -3.45 -16.73
CA ASP A 212 20.59 -1.98 -16.72
C ASP A 212 19.48 -1.28 -15.90
N GLY A 213 18.78 -2.01 -15.02
CA GLY A 213 17.68 -1.46 -14.21
C GLY A 213 16.44 -1.06 -15.02
N LYS A 214 16.31 -1.53 -16.27
CA LYS A 214 15.19 -1.19 -17.16
C LYS A 214 14.19 -2.34 -17.28
N LEU A 215 12.94 -2.07 -16.92
CA LEU A 215 11.83 -3.01 -17.11
C LEU A 215 11.54 -3.21 -18.60
N LYS A 216 11.35 -4.46 -19.01
CA LYS A 216 10.93 -4.81 -20.37
C LYS A 216 9.42 -5.09 -20.40
N PRO A 217 8.77 -4.97 -21.57
CA PRO A 217 7.39 -5.40 -21.71
C PRO A 217 7.17 -6.87 -21.33
N LEU A 218 6.09 -7.16 -20.59
CA LEU A 218 5.70 -8.53 -20.22
C LEU A 218 4.82 -9.15 -21.31
N GLY A 219 5.46 -9.66 -22.37
CA GLY A 219 4.76 -10.20 -23.52
C GLY A 219 3.93 -9.14 -24.24
N ASP A 220 2.61 -9.30 -24.24
CA ASP A 220 1.62 -8.38 -24.82
C ASP A 220 1.16 -7.27 -23.84
N ILE A 221 1.64 -7.28 -22.60
CA ILE A 221 1.24 -6.32 -21.58
C ILE A 221 2.10 -5.06 -21.68
N PRO A 222 1.54 -3.92 -22.11
CA PRO A 222 2.35 -2.75 -22.38
C PRO A 222 2.79 -2.06 -21.09
N LEU A 223 3.86 -1.27 -21.16
CA LEU A 223 4.39 -0.52 -20.04
C LEU A 223 4.05 0.97 -20.19
N TRP A 224 2.79 1.32 -19.94
CA TRP A 224 2.23 2.65 -20.21
C TRP A 224 2.85 3.70 -19.30
N ASP A 225 2.94 3.38 -18.00
CA ASP A 225 3.63 4.18 -17.00
C ASP A 225 4.89 3.45 -16.52
N SER A 226 5.94 3.52 -17.34
CA SER A 226 7.24 2.91 -17.04
C SER A 226 7.86 3.44 -15.76
N ARG A 227 7.57 4.71 -15.41
CA ARG A 227 8.06 5.32 -14.18
C ARG A 227 7.37 4.70 -12.97
N ALA A 228 6.04 4.67 -12.92
CA ALA A 228 5.31 4.10 -11.80
C ALA A 228 5.62 2.59 -11.63
N ALA A 229 5.76 1.86 -12.73
CA ALA A 229 6.19 0.46 -12.67
C ALA A 229 7.58 0.32 -12.06
N ALA A 230 8.56 1.11 -12.52
CA ALA A 230 9.92 1.07 -11.97
C ALA A 230 9.96 1.47 -10.49
N GLU A 231 9.18 2.46 -10.08
CA GLU A 231 9.03 2.85 -8.67
C GLU A 231 8.50 1.69 -7.82
N LEU A 232 7.39 1.07 -8.21
CA LEU A 232 6.76 -0.01 -7.44
C LEU A 232 7.60 -1.30 -7.45
N VAL A 233 8.17 -1.67 -8.60
CA VAL A 233 9.08 -2.83 -8.73
C VAL A 233 10.32 -2.64 -7.86
N SER A 234 10.91 -1.44 -7.86
CA SER A 234 12.06 -1.15 -6.99
C SER A 234 11.73 -1.39 -5.52
N LEU A 235 10.58 -0.87 -5.05
CA LEU A 235 10.20 -1.00 -3.63
C LEU A 235 9.93 -2.45 -3.23
N VAL A 236 9.20 -3.24 -4.04
CA VAL A 236 8.93 -4.64 -3.70
C VAL A 236 10.21 -5.48 -3.74
N ARG A 237 11.13 -5.22 -4.68
CA ARG A 237 12.43 -5.93 -4.75
C ARG A 237 13.27 -5.71 -3.49
N ILE A 238 13.39 -4.45 -3.05
CA ILE A 238 14.14 -4.11 -1.84
C ILE A 238 13.45 -4.73 -0.61
N ALA A 239 12.13 -4.61 -0.49
CA ALA A 239 11.37 -5.17 0.61
C ALA A 239 11.45 -6.71 0.70
N ASP A 240 11.32 -7.42 -0.42
CA ASP A 240 11.48 -8.88 -0.53
C ASP A 240 12.91 -9.31 -0.22
N GLY A 241 13.92 -8.57 -0.69
CA GLY A 241 15.32 -8.84 -0.32
C GLY A 241 15.59 -8.70 1.19
N LEU A 242 14.91 -7.76 1.84
CA LEU A 242 15.04 -7.51 3.28
C LEU A 242 14.24 -8.51 4.14
N ASP A 243 13.20 -9.15 3.60
CA ASP A 243 12.42 -10.14 4.36
C ASP A 243 12.74 -11.59 3.93
N HIS A 244 13.52 -12.30 4.75
CA HIS A 244 13.87 -13.70 4.49
C HIS A 244 13.05 -14.68 5.35
N GLY A 245 11.76 -14.39 5.53
CA GLY A 245 10.85 -15.04 6.46
C GLY A 245 10.69 -16.56 6.30
N TYR A 246 10.98 -17.15 5.14
CA TYR A 246 10.83 -18.59 4.91
C TYR A 246 11.93 -19.46 5.55
N SER A 247 13.12 -18.92 5.77
CA SER A 247 14.30 -19.74 6.11
C SER A 247 14.55 -19.91 7.62
N THR A 248 14.02 -19.02 8.46
CA THR A 248 14.44 -18.93 9.87
C THR A 248 13.33 -19.17 10.88
N GLY A 249 12.09 -19.40 10.45
CA GLY A 249 10.94 -19.61 11.36
C GLY A 249 10.59 -18.42 12.27
N SER A 250 11.31 -17.30 12.14
CA SER A 250 11.12 -16.07 12.90
C SER A 250 10.69 -14.96 11.94
N PRO A 251 9.37 -14.73 11.78
CA PRO A 251 8.91 -13.56 11.07
C PRO A 251 9.32 -12.28 11.82
N ASP A 252 9.62 -11.23 11.07
CA ASP A 252 9.95 -9.89 11.58
C ASP A 252 11.32 -9.76 12.27
N LYS A 253 12.39 -10.15 11.56
CA LYS A 253 13.77 -9.78 11.93
C LYS A 253 14.09 -8.32 11.66
N ILE A 254 13.41 -7.70 10.70
CA ILE A 254 13.52 -6.27 10.42
C ILE A 254 12.25 -5.58 10.92
N VAL A 255 12.43 -4.75 11.94
CA VAL A 255 11.34 -4.04 12.60
C VAL A 255 10.88 -2.90 11.70
N LYS A 256 11.82 -2.17 11.12
CA LYS A 256 11.54 -0.98 10.33
C LYS A 256 12.66 -0.74 9.31
N VAL A 257 12.31 -0.02 8.27
CA VAL A 257 13.25 0.67 7.39
C VAL A 257 12.87 2.14 7.33
N GLU A 258 13.85 3.02 7.14
CA GLU A 258 13.63 4.42 6.82
C GLU A 258 14.37 4.79 5.53
N MET A 259 13.68 5.43 4.58
CA MET A 259 14.31 5.99 3.38
C MET A 259 14.63 7.47 3.58
N VAL A 260 15.90 7.84 3.43
CA VAL A 260 16.37 9.22 3.62
C VAL A 260 17.08 9.72 2.38
N ARG A 261 16.67 10.89 1.89
CA ARG A 261 17.34 11.56 0.78
C ARG A 261 18.62 12.24 1.25
N THR A 262 19.69 12.04 0.49
CA THR A 262 20.99 12.69 0.70
C THR A 262 21.51 13.30 -0.60
N PRO A 263 22.56 14.14 -0.54
CA PRO A 263 23.22 14.61 -1.75
C PRO A 263 23.83 13.48 -2.62
N LYS A 264 24.05 12.30 -2.05
CA LYS A 264 24.70 11.15 -2.73
C LYS A 264 23.71 10.10 -3.23
N GLY A 265 22.41 10.23 -2.95
CA GLY A 265 21.39 9.24 -3.27
C GLY A 265 20.42 9.01 -2.11
N VAL A 266 19.94 7.78 -1.96
CA VAL A 266 19.02 7.36 -0.91
C VAL A 266 19.74 6.46 0.10
N GLU A 267 19.56 6.74 1.38
CA GLU A 267 19.94 5.86 2.48
C GLU A 267 18.72 5.01 2.89
N CYS A 268 18.87 3.69 2.88
CA CYS A 268 17.96 2.76 3.52
C CYS A 268 18.52 2.40 4.90
N ARG A 269 17.94 3.03 5.93
CA ARG A 269 18.30 2.79 7.33
C ARG A 269 17.52 1.60 7.84
N VAL A 270 18.21 0.50 8.12
CA VAL A 270 17.62 -0.77 8.52
C VAL A 270 17.60 -0.86 10.03
N PHE A 271 16.43 -1.13 10.61
CA PHE A 271 16.25 -1.30 12.05
C PHE A 271 16.06 -2.79 12.35
N PRO A 272 17.14 -3.54 12.64
CA PRO A 272 17.03 -4.94 13.00
C PRO A 272 16.35 -5.12 14.35
N ARG A 273 15.75 -6.29 14.56
CA ARG A 273 15.35 -6.75 15.89
C ARG A 273 16.60 -6.98 16.73
N SER A 274 16.52 -6.72 18.02
CA SER A 274 17.67 -6.85 18.93
C SER A 274 18.34 -8.22 18.81
N GLY A 275 19.65 -8.22 18.50
CA GLY A 275 20.47 -9.43 18.39
C GLY A 275 20.42 -10.17 17.05
N GLU A 276 19.62 -9.70 16.09
CA GLU A 276 19.57 -10.29 14.75
C GLU A 276 20.73 -9.78 13.88
N ASN A 277 21.51 -10.72 13.29
CA ASN A 277 22.40 -10.39 12.19
C ASN A 277 21.54 -10.21 10.92
N VAL A 278 21.60 -9.00 10.35
CA VAL A 278 20.85 -8.64 9.14
C VAL A 278 21.71 -8.53 7.87
N ASP A 279 23.00 -8.87 7.93
CA ASP A 279 23.93 -8.71 6.81
C ASP A 279 23.49 -9.51 5.60
N SER A 280 23.06 -10.76 5.80
CA SER A 280 22.56 -11.61 4.71
C SER A 280 21.28 -11.09 4.05
N PHE A 281 20.46 -10.33 4.78
CA PHE A 281 19.23 -9.71 4.28
C PHE A 281 19.57 -8.44 3.49
N ILE A 282 20.47 -7.62 4.04
CA ILE A 282 20.98 -6.44 3.35
C ILE A 282 21.71 -6.84 2.06
N ALA A 283 22.54 -7.88 2.08
CA ALA A 283 23.23 -8.39 0.89
C ALA A 283 22.25 -8.81 -0.21
N LYS A 284 21.16 -9.50 0.15
CA LYS A 284 20.09 -9.89 -0.81
C LYS A 284 19.31 -8.71 -1.34
N SER A 285 19.01 -7.73 -0.50
CA SER A 285 18.36 -6.49 -0.94
C SER A 285 19.31 -5.67 -1.84
N TYR A 286 20.59 -5.61 -1.50
CA TYR A 286 21.64 -4.96 -2.27
C TYR A 286 21.83 -5.61 -3.65
N SER A 287 21.72 -6.94 -3.77
CA SER A 287 21.81 -7.62 -5.07
C SER A 287 20.62 -7.34 -6.00
N LYS A 288 19.56 -6.67 -5.52
CA LYS A 288 18.35 -6.31 -6.28
C LYS A 288 18.21 -4.79 -6.51
N ARG A 289 19.26 -4.01 -6.21
CA ARG A 289 19.22 -2.54 -6.18
C ARG A 289 19.17 -1.89 -7.55
N GLU A 290 19.47 -2.59 -8.63
CA GLU A 290 19.69 -2.04 -9.96
C GLU A 290 18.50 -1.21 -10.49
N VAL A 291 17.26 -1.68 -10.30
CA VAL A 291 16.05 -0.92 -10.66
C VAL A 291 15.90 0.30 -9.77
N PHE A 292 16.17 0.15 -8.48
CA PHE A 292 16.11 1.25 -7.52
C PHE A 292 17.10 2.34 -7.91
N GLU A 293 18.34 1.97 -8.21
CA GLU A 293 19.41 2.92 -8.55
C GLU A 293 19.15 3.63 -9.88
N ALA A 294 18.59 2.92 -10.88
CA ALA A 294 18.14 3.53 -12.12
C ALA A 294 16.94 4.48 -11.92
N THR A 295 16.09 4.23 -10.92
CA THR A 295 14.85 4.98 -10.68
C THR A 295 15.05 6.18 -9.75
N PHE A 296 15.79 6.01 -8.66
CA PHE A 296 15.89 6.98 -7.57
C PHE A 296 17.32 7.47 -7.32
N GLY A 297 18.30 6.92 -8.03
CA GLY A 297 19.72 7.13 -7.78
C GLY A 297 20.27 6.16 -6.73
N LYS A 298 21.57 6.30 -6.44
CA LYS A 298 22.35 5.36 -5.62
C LYS A 298 21.66 4.98 -4.31
N LEU A 299 21.64 3.69 -3.99
CA LEU A 299 21.09 3.16 -2.75
C LEU A 299 22.23 2.74 -1.82
N THR A 300 22.20 3.19 -0.57
CA THR A 300 23.15 2.77 0.47
C THR A 300 22.39 2.24 1.69
N TYR A 301 22.94 1.25 2.36
CA TYR A 301 22.33 0.66 3.56
C TYR A 301 23.08 1.13 4.80
N TRP A 302 22.33 1.36 5.87
CA TRP A 302 22.86 1.85 7.14
C TRP A 302 22.28 1.07 8.31
N LEU A 303 23.12 0.77 9.28
CA LEU A 303 22.78 0.05 10.50
C LEU A 303 22.98 0.92 11.74
N PRO A 304 22.24 0.68 12.84
CA PRO A 304 22.49 1.36 14.10
C PRO A 304 23.91 1.07 14.59
N GLY A 305 24.67 2.13 14.87
CA GLY A 305 26.00 2.07 15.45
C GLY A 305 25.99 2.09 16.98
N GLY A 306 27.12 1.68 17.57
CA GLY A 306 27.36 1.91 19.00
C GLY A 306 27.27 3.41 19.33
N GLY A 307 26.52 3.77 20.37
CA GLY A 307 26.36 5.18 20.79
C GLY A 307 25.24 5.95 20.09
N GLY A 308 24.31 5.28 19.39
CA GLY A 308 23.12 5.90 18.80
C GLY A 308 23.35 6.57 17.44
N GLY A 309 24.52 6.36 16.82
CA GLY A 309 24.82 6.79 15.46
C GLY A 309 24.36 5.78 14.39
N TRP A 310 24.67 6.08 13.13
CA TRP A 310 24.46 5.19 11.99
C TRP A 310 25.81 4.82 11.37
N VAL A 311 25.99 3.55 11.00
CA VAL A 311 27.18 3.04 10.34
C VAL A 311 26.78 2.52 8.95
N PRO A 312 27.49 2.91 7.88
CA PRO A 312 27.20 2.40 6.56
C PRO A 312 27.51 0.90 6.50
N TRP A 313 26.61 0.12 5.92
CA TRP A 313 26.86 -1.27 5.63
C TRP A 313 27.77 -1.39 4.40
N ASN A 314 28.80 -2.23 4.49
CA ASN A 314 29.76 -2.47 3.42
C ASN A 314 29.59 -3.91 2.92
N PRO A 315 29.35 -4.13 1.61
CA PRO A 315 29.22 -5.48 1.06
C PRO A 315 30.52 -6.31 1.10
N ASN A 316 31.66 -5.71 1.47
CA ASN A 316 32.96 -6.38 1.53
C ASN A 316 33.45 -6.69 2.95
N ASP A 317 32.68 -6.28 3.97
CA ASP A 317 32.97 -6.61 5.37
C ASP A 317 32.35 -7.98 5.72
#